data_AF-A0AAQ3UEA3-F1
#
_entry.id   AF-A0AAQ3UEA3-F1
#
_cell.length_a   1.000
_cell.length_b   1.000
_cell.length_c   1.000
_cell.angle_alpha   90.00
_cell.angle_beta   90.00
_cell.angle_gamma   90.00
#
_symmetry.space_group_name_H-M   'P 1'
#
loop_
_entity.id
_entity.type
_entity.pdbx_description
1 polymer ?
#
loop_
_entity_poly.entity_id
_entity_poly.type
_entity_poly.pdbx_seq_one_letter_code
_entity_poly.pdbx_strand_id
1 'polypeptide(L)'
;IRDQETSAWNYFNQRYWRQLDSYMMKGSTGGLSASRLMSQPPTQPFDLCPNYQESTKAKTTIPREQKKRKAGESSTEAASVQHLRPGMVLLKGFVKPEDQIGMVSMCRQLGKGPGGFYRPSLKNGAKLNLCMISLGKNWDPTACSYGPTRPFDGAQAPTIPDAFKMIAQTANSTASEFPQINPDICIVNYYTNFGKLGHHQDKDKSESSLIKGLPFISISIGDTAEFLFGDTRDKDQATKINFESGDI
;
A
#
# COMPACT_ATOMS: atom_id res chain seq x y z
N ILE A 1 -35.86 4.44 -4.31
CA ILE A 1 -34.82 3.48 -3.90
C ILE A 1 -33.55 4.30 -3.75
N ARG A 2 -33.30 4.79 -2.53
CA ARG A 2 -32.07 5.55 -2.19
C ARG A 2 -31.09 4.49 -1.75
N ASP A 3 -30.29 3.99 -2.69
CA ASP A 3 -29.28 3.00 -2.38
C ASP A 3 -28.10 3.65 -1.68
N GLN A 4 -27.65 2.94 -0.66
CA GLN A 4 -26.66 3.26 0.35
C GLN A 4 -25.42 3.94 -0.25
N GLU A 5 -25.12 5.15 0.22
CA GLU A 5 -23.85 5.82 -0.02
C GLU A 5 -22.71 4.86 0.36
N THR A 6 -21.79 4.61 -0.57
CA THR A 6 -20.58 3.79 -0.37
C THR A 6 -19.53 4.55 0.45
N SER A 7 -19.94 5.04 1.62
CA SER A 7 -19.07 5.70 2.61
C SER A 7 -18.54 4.67 3.61
N ALA A 8 -17.56 3.87 3.19
CA ALA A 8 -16.88 2.96 4.11
C ALA A 8 -15.82 3.73 4.94
N TRP A 9 -15.89 3.59 6.27
CA TRP A 9 -14.82 4.01 7.17
C TRP A 9 -13.75 2.93 7.23
N ASN A 10 -12.57 3.21 6.68
CA ASN A 10 -11.47 2.26 6.56
C ASN A 10 -10.41 2.48 7.64
N TYR A 11 -9.85 1.40 8.20
CA TYR A 11 -8.74 1.44 9.16
C TYR A 11 -7.74 0.31 8.85
N PHE A 12 -6.45 0.65 8.77
CA PHE A 12 -5.36 -0.30 8.52
C PHE A 12 -4.50 -0.47 9.77
N ASN A 13 -4.30 -1.71 10.20
CA ASN A 13 -3.45 -2.07 11.33
C ASN A 13 -2.61 -3.30 11.00
N GLN A 14 -1.31 -3.14 10.82
CA GLN A 14 -0.42 -4.30 10.71
C GLN A 14 -0.29 -4.97 12.07
N ARG A 15 -0.60 -6.27 12.11
CA ARG A 15 -0.30 -7.17 13.22
C ARG A 15 0.11 -8.49 12.58
N TYR A 16 1.19 -9.09 13.09
CA TYR A 16 1.81 -10.38 12.69
C TYR A 16 2.98 -10.29 11.70
N TRP A 17 4.06 -11.02 12.03
CA TRP A 17 5.44 -10.76 11.57
C TRP A 17 6.16 -12.00 11.02
N ARG A 18 5.66 -12.71 10.00
CA ARG A 18 6.45 -13.82 9.43
C ARG A 18 6.16 -14.01 7.94
N GLN A 19 7.01 -13.49 7.05
CA GLN A 19 7.70 -14.29 5.99
C GLN A 19 8.34 -13.53 4.81
N LEU A 20 8.29 -12.20 4.71
CA LEU A 20 8.89 -11.54 3.54
C LEU A 20 10.41 -11.31 3.61
N ASP A 21 10.99 -11.36 4.81
CA ASP A 21 12.46 -11.32 4.97
C ASP A 21 13.15 -12.48 4.24
N SER A 22 12.51 -13.66 4.14
CA SER A 22 13.19 -14.84 3.59
C SER A 22 13.33 -14.83 2.06
N TYR A 23 12.45 -14.12 1.34
CA TYR A 23 12.44 -14.10 -0.12
C TYR A 23 13.31 -12.98 -0.72
N MET A 24 13.46 -11.86 0.00
CA MET A 24 14.23 -10.70 -0.47
C MET A 24 15.61 -10.57 0.21
N MET A 25 15.85 -11.24 1.36
CA MET A 25 17.11 -11.15 2.10
C MET A 25 17.82 -12.51 2.17
N LYS A 26 18.50 -12.91 1.09
CA LYS A 26 19.68 -13.77 1.25
C LYS A 26 20.79 -12.90 1.85
N GLY A 27 20.84 -12.82 3.19
CA GLY A 27 22.05 -12.47 3.92
C GLY A 27 22.12 -11.14 4.68
N SER A 28 21.02 -10.52 5.13
CA SER A 28 21.15 -9.36 6.03
C SER A 28 19.97 -9.19 7.00
N THR A 29 20.22 -9.41 8.28
CA THR A 29 19.35 -9.00 9.39
C THR A 29 19.73 -7.57 9.80
N GLY A 30 19.15 -6.55 9.15
CA GLY A 30 19.53 -5.17 9.46
C GLY A 30 18.82 -4.09 8.64
N GLY A 31 17.48 -4.04 8.68
CA GLY A 31 16.73 -2.86 8.22
C GLY A 31 16.94 -1.66 9.15
N LEU A 32 16.67 -0.43 8.67
CA LEU A 32 16.54 0.73 9.56
C LEU A 32 15.49 0.41 10.64
N SER A 33 15.83 0.64 11.92
CA SER A 33 14.84 0.57 12.99
C SER A 33 13.65 1.47 12.61
N ALA A 34 12.42 0.96 12.78
CA ALA A 34 11.20 1.72 12.57
C ALA A 34 11.22 3.06 13.30
N SER A 35 11.86 3.14 14.48
CA SER A 35 12.06 4.39 15.22
C SER A 35 12.88 5.44 14.45
N ARG A 36 13.90 5.02 13.70
CA ARG A 36 14.79 5.89 12.92
C ARG A 36 14.17 6.35 11.60
N LEU A 37 13.32 5.52 11.00
CA LEU A 37 12.50 5.92 9.84
C LEU A 37 11.47 6.98 10.26
N MET A 38 10.82 6.77 11.40
CA MET A 38 9.79 7.65 11.92
C MET A 38 10.32 8.99 12.47
N SER A 39 11.63 9.09 12.72
CA SER A 39 12.29 10.31 13.22
C SER A 39 12.91 11.19 12.12
N GLN A 40 12.86 10.81 10.84
CA GLN A 40 13.51 11.59 9.78
C GLN A 40 12.83 12.95 9.53
N PRO A 41 13.60 14.01 9.25
CA PRO A 41 13.05 15.31 8.87
C PRO A 41 12.28 15.20 7.54
N PRO A 42 11.21 15.99 7.35
CA PRO A 42 10.31 15.88 6.21
C PRO A 42 10.95 16.23 4.84
N THR A 43 12.19 16.70 4.82
CA THR A 43 12.80 17.35 3.66
C THR A 43 13.77 16.48 2.85
N GLN A 44 14.03 15.22 3.25
CA GLN A 44 14.92 14.34 2.48
C GLN A 44 14.20 13.04 2.07
N PRO A 45 14.17 12.71 0.77
CA PRO A 45 13.75 11.39 0.30
C PRO A 45 14.58 10.30 0.98
N PHE A 46 13.95 9.20 1.38
CA PHE A 46 14.64 8.10 2.05
C PHE A 46 14.31 6.77 1.40
N ASP A 47 15.24 5.82 1.54
CA ASP A 47 15.07 4.45 1.06
C ASP A 47 14.16 3.68 2.03
N LEU A 48 13.09 3.06 1.50
CA LEU A 48 12.25 2.12 2.25
C LEU A 48 13.04 0.90 2.74
N CYS A 49 14.10 0.52 2.01
CA CYS A 49 14.96 -0.61 2.32
C CYS A 49 16.42 -0.20 2.06
N PRO A 50 17.08 0.54 2.97
CA PRO A 50 18.45 0.93 2.75
C PRO A 50 19.33 -0.31 2.66
N ASN A 51 20.16 -0.37 1.61
CA ASN A 51 21.21 -1.36 1.53
C ASN A 51 22.19 -1.08 2.68
N TYR A 52 22.18 -1.94 3.70
CA TYR A 52 23.21 -1.87 4.73
C TYR A 52 24.55 -2.19 4.06
N GLN A 53 25.50 -1.24 4.06
CA GLN A 53 26.86 -1.53 3.61
C GLN A 53 27.44 -2.60 4.54
N GLU A 54 27.84 -3.74 3.98
CA GLU A 54 28.58 -4.77 4.69
C GLU A 54 29.78 -4.13 5.39
N SER A 55 29.74 -4.03 6.71
CA SER A 55 30.97 -3.88 7.48
C SER A 55 31.75 -5.17 7.34
N THR A 56 32.87 -5.10 6.62
CA THR A 56 33.81 -6.21 6.48
C THR A 56 34.24 -6.69 7.87
N LYS A 57 33.82 -7.90 8.25
CA LYS A 57 34.58 -8.97 8.93
C LYS A 57 33.67 -9.84 9.79
N ALA A 58 33.38 -11.05 9.31
CA ALA A 58 33.58 -12.31 10.05
C ALA A 58 33.34 -13.49 9.10
N LYS A 59 34.37 -14.32 8.91
CA LYS A 59 34.25 -15.61 8.25
C LYS A 59 33.56 -16.56 9.22
N THR A 60 32.38 -17.07 8.86
CA THR A 60 31.85 -18.27 9.51
C THR A 60 31.32 -19.22 8.45
N THR A 61 32.03 -20.33 8.30
CA THR A 61 31.68 -21.47 7.45
C THR A 61 30.50 -22.21 8.07
N ILE A 62 29.43 -22.47 7.30
CA ILE A 62 28.36 -23.42 7.69
C ILE A 62 28.14 -24.41 6.54
N PRO A 63 27.96 -25.72 6.81
CA PRO A 63 27.94 -26.75 5.77
C PRO A 63 26.67 -26.72 4.91
N ARG A 64 26.84 -27.09 3.64
CA ARG A 64 25.83 -27.12 2.59
C ARG A 64 25.07 -28.45 2.61
N GLU A 65 23.90 -28.49 3.27
CA GLU A 65 22.94 -29.58 3.02
C GLU A 65 22.03 -29.24 1.83
N GLN A 66 22.24 -29.97 0.73
CA GLN A 66 21.38 -29.90 -0.45
C GLN A 66 20.17 -30.82 -0.25
N LYS A 67 19.01 -30.25 0.10
CA LYS A 67 17.73 -30.96 0.00
C LYS A 67 17.08 -30.65 -1.34
N LYS A 68 17.19 -31.59 -2.30
CA LYS A 68 16.43 -31.60 -3.56
C LYS A 68 14.95 -31.48 -3.26
N ARG A 69 14.30 -30.36 -3.64
CA ARG A 69 12.85 -30.25 -3.70
C ARG A 69 12.41 -30.50 -5.14
N LYS A 70 11.52 -31.50 -5.29
CA LYS A 70 10.83 -31.83 -6.54
C LYS A 70 10.04 -30.61 -7.02
N ALA A 71 10.06 -30.37 -8.32
CA ALA A 71 9.14 -29.45 -8.99
C ALA A 71 7.73 -29.97 -8.77
N GLY A 72 6.94 -29.22 -7.99
CA GLY A 72 5.49 -29.37 -7.91
C GLY A 72 4.87 -28.47 -8.96
N GLU A 73 3.96 -29.04 -9.74
CA GLU A 73 3.22 -28.38 -10.82
C GLU A 73 2.57 -27.07 -10.34
N SER A 74 2.77 -26.02 -11.14
CA SER A 74 2.09 -24.74 -10.97
C SER A 74 0.63 -24.90 -11.37
N SER A 75 -0.24 -25.08 -10.37
CA SER A 75 -1.67 -24.86 -10.55
C SER A 75 -1.90 -23.35 -10.58
N THR A 76 -2.25 -22.82 -11.74
CA THR A 76 -2.91 -21.50 -11.88
C THR A 76 -4.27 -21.56 -11.18
N GLU A 77 -4.27 -21.31 -9.88
CA GLU A 77 -5.49 -21.11 -9.10
C GLU A 77 -6.01 -19.70 -9.45
N ALA A 78 -7.19 -19.63 -10.05
CA ALA A 78 -7.81 -18.35 -10.37
C ALA A 78 -8.02 -17.54 -9.09
N ALA A 79 -7.72 -16.24 -9.12
CA ALA A 79 -7.91 -15.36 -7.96
C ALA A 79 -9.35 -15.49 -7.43
N SER A 80 -9.51 -15.79 -6.13
CA SER A 80 -10.84 -15.97 -5.55
C SER A 80 -11.50 -14.60 -5.34
N VAL A 81 -12.65 -14.38 -5.98
CA VAL A 81 -13.47 -13.18 -5.82
C VAL A 81 -14.40 -13.36 -4.62
N GLN A 82 -14.40 -12.41 -3.69
CA GLN A 82 -15.25 -12.42 -2.50
C GLN A 82 -16.02 -11.10 -2.40
N HIS A 83 -17.36 -11.15 -2.36
CA HIS A 83 -18.18 -9.97 -2.11
C HIS A 83 -18.32 -9.77 -0.59
N LEU A 84 -17.78 -8.68 -0.06
CA LEU A 84 -17.78 -8.39 1.37
C LEU A 84 -19.07 -7.69 1.81
N ARG A 85 -19.59 -6.80 0.95
CA ARG A 85 -20.84 -6.04 1.09
C ARG A 85 -21.20 -5.43 -0.28
N PRO A 86 -22.41 -4.85 -0.47
CA PRO A 86 -22.71 -4.13 -1.70
C PRO A 86 -21.65 -3.06 -2.01
N GLY A 87 -21.08 -3.12 -3.22
CA GLY A 87 -20.05 -2.20 -3.69
C GLY A 87 -18.67 -2.41 -3.06
N MET A 88 -18.37 -3.61 -2.55
CA MET A 88 -17.07 -3.96 -1.98
C MET A 88 -16.70 -5.42 -2.27
N VAL A 89 -15.66 -5.59 -3.08
CA VAL A 89 -15.12 -6.89 -3.51
C VAL A 89 -13.67 -7.00 -3.06
N LEU A 90 -13.31 -8.21 -2.62
CA LEU A 90 -11.95 -8.62 -2.34
C LEU A 90 -11.51 -9.67 -3.38
N LEU A 91 -10.39 -9.41 -4.05
CA LEU A 91 -9.72 -10.32 -4.96
C LEU A 91 -8.47 -10.88 -4.26
N LYS A 92 -8.59 -12.08 -3.69
CA LYS A 92 -7.49 -12.70 -2.93
C LYS A 92 -6.33 -13.10 -3.86
N GLY A 93 -5.11 -12.71 -3.48
CA GLY A 93 -3.89 -13.09 -4.19
C GLY A 93 -3.88 -12.71 -5.68
N PHE A 94 -4.60 -11.64 -6.05
CA PHE A 94 -4.80 -11.23 -7.43
C PHE A 94 -3.50 -10.79 -8.12
N VAL A 95 -2.64 -10.06 -7.40
CA VAL A 95 -1.35 -9.60 -7.94
C VAL A 95 -0.33 -10.72 -7.83
N LYS A 96 0.24 -11.15 -8.96
CA LYS A 96 1.22 -12.23 -8.99
C LYS A 96 2.54 -11.81 -8.34
N PRO A 97 3.33 -12.76 -7.78
CA PRO A 97 4.58 -12.43 -7.10
C PRO A 97 5.57 -11.58 -7.92
N GLU A 98 5.67 -11.84 -9.23
CA GLU A 98 6.52 -11.07 -10.16
C GLU A 98 6.07 -9.61 -10.27
N ASP A 99 4.76 -9.37 -10.37
CA ASP A 99 4.17 -8.03 -10.44
C ASP A 99 4.33 -7.31 -9.10
N GLN A 100 4.17 -8.02 -7.98
CA GLN A 100 4.41 -7.46 -6.63
C GLN A 100 5.85 -6.95 -6.49
N ILE A 101 6.85 -7.73 -6.94
CA ILE A 101 8.26 -7.33 -6.92
C ILE A 101 8.49 -6.10 -7.80
N GLY A 102 7.90 -6.07 -9.00
CA GLY A 102 7.96 -4.93 -9.90
C GLY A 102 7.37 -3.65 -9.29
N MET A 103 6.21 -3.76 -8.65
CA MET A 103 5.55 -2.66 -7.96
C MET A 103 6.40 -2.11 -6.81
N VAL A 104 6.92 -2.98 -5.93
CA VAL A 104 7.79 -2.56 -4.82
C VAL A 104 9.06 -1.88 -5.33
N SER A 105 9.68 -2.43 -6.38
CA SER A 105 10.89 -1.85 -6.97
C SER A 105 10.64 -0.46 -7.54
N MET A 106 9.52 -0.28 -8.24
CA MET A 106 9.11 1.02 -8.79
C MET A 106 8.80 2.03 -7.68
N CYS A 107 8.03 1.63 -6.66
CA CYS A 107 7.74 2.47 -5.49
C CYS A 107 9.01 2.90 -4.78
N ARG A 108 9.99 2.00 -4.61
CA ARG A 108 11.29 2.32 -4.00
C ARG A 108 12.09 3.31 -4.85
N GLN A 109 12.07 3.18 -6.17
CA GLN A 109 12.76 4.11 -7.07
C GLN A 109 12.14 5.51 -7.01
N LEU A 110 10.81 5.60 -7.15
CA LEU A 110 10.07 6.86 -7.08
C LEU A 110 10.21 7.51 -5.69
N GLY A 111 10.17 6.69 -4.64
CA GLY A 111 10.29 7.11 -3.26
C GLY A 111 11.61 7.79 -2.89
N LYS A 112 12.69 7.52 -3.64
CA LYS A 112 14.01 8.15 -3.49
C LYS A 112 14.15 9.45 -4.27
N GLY A 113 13.27 9.69 -5.24
CA GLY A 113 13.34 10.84 -6.13
C GLY A 113 12.73 12.11 -5.53
N PRO A 114 12.73 13.21 -6.29
CA PRO A 114 11.93 14.40 -5.99
C PRO A 114 10.44 14.02 -5.83
N GLY A 115 9.78 14.56 -4.82
CA GLY A 115 8.39 14.18 -4.51
C GLY A 115 8.26 12.80 -3.84
N GLY A 116 9.39 12.19 -3.43
CA GLY A 116 9.50 10.88 -2.81
C GLY A 116 8.76 10.70 -1.47
N PHE A 117 9.03 9.60 -0.77
CA PHE A 117 8.35 9.29 0.49
C PHE A 117 8.57 10.37 1.54
N TYR A 118 7.51 10.69 2.26
CA TYR A 118 7.53 11.58 3.42
C TYR A 118 6.59 11.07 4.50
N ARG A 119 6.68 11.63 5.70
CA ARG A 119 5.73 11.37 6.79
C ARG A 119 4.69 12.49 6.84
N PRO A 120 3.41 12.23 6.49
CA PRO A 120 2.41 13.28 6.45
C PRO A 120 2.12 13.88 7.83
N SER A 121 1.96 15.20 7.86
CA SER A 121 1.46 15.94 9.02
C SER A 121 0.02 16.35 8.74
N LEU A 122 -0.87 16.11 9.69
CA LEU A 122 -2.26 16.56 9.67
C LEU A 122 -2.33 18.05 10.04
N LYS A 123 -3.48 18.68 9.79
CA LYS A 123 -3.75 20.09 10.12
C LYS A 123 -3.49 20.45 11.59
N ASN A 124 -3.68 19.52 12.51
CA ASN A 124 -3.42 19.70 13.95
C ASN A 124 -1.94 19.45 14.34
N GLY A 125 -1.05 19.27 13.37
CA GLY A 125 0.37 18.96 13.60
C GLY A 125 0.67 17.51 13.95
N ALA A 126 -0.34 16.66 14.15
CA ALA A 126 -0.13 15.24 14.39
C ALA A 126 0.44 14.56 13.15
N LYS A 127 1.47 13.72 13.33
CA LYS A 127 2.06 12.95 12.24
C LYS A 127 1.38 11.60 12.10
N LEU A 128 1.10 11.18 10.87
CA LEU A 128 0.61 9.82 10.61
C LEU A 128 1.69 8.78 10.93
N ASN A 129 1.28 7.57 11.32
CA ASN A 129 2.19 6.45 11.58
C ASN A 129 2.44 5.63 10.31
N LEU A 130 2.74 6.32 9.22
CA LEU A 130 3.08 5.75 7.92
C LEU A 130 3.94 6.73 7.15
N CYS A 131 4.56 6.22 6.09
CA CYS A 131 5.19 7.04 5.06
C CYS A 131 4.35 7.00 3.79
N MET A 132 4.30 8.10 3.05
CA MET A 132 3.41 8.25 1.91
C MET A 132 4.13 8.89 0.72
N ILE A 133 3.74 8.49 -0.49
CA ILE A 133 4.00 9.23 -1.73
C ILE A 133 2.70 9.26 -2.54
N SER A 134 2.41 10.39 -3.18
CA SER A 134 1.29 10.53 -4.11
C SER A 134 1.82 10.52 -5.54
N LEU A 135 1.15 9.78 -6.43
CA LEU A 135 1.43 9.68 -7.85
C LEU A 135 0.25 10.23 -8.66
N GLY A 136 0.52 10.90 -9.77
CA GLY A 136 -0.46 11.61 -10.59
C GLY A 136 -0.80 12.96 -10.00
N LYS A 137 -1.70 13.00 -9.01
CA LYS A 137 -2.00 14.20 -8.21
C LYS A 137 -1.53 13.99 -6.76
N ASN A 138 -0.97 15.05 -6.18
CA ASN A 138 -0.60 15.10 -4.77
C ASN A 138 -1.83 15.32 -3.89
N TRP A 139 -2.02 14.46 -2.88
CA TRP A 139 -2.95 14.72 -1.78
C TRP A 139 -2.30 15.63 -0.73
N ASP A 140 -2.93 16.76 -0.42
CA ASP A 140 -2.55 17.62 0.70
C ASP A 140 -3.35 17.25 1.96
N PRO A 141 -2.71 16.67 3.00
CA PRO A 141 -3.39 16.30 4.24
C PRO A 141 -3.88 17.50 5.07
N THR A 142 -3.40 18.71 4.78
CA THR A 142 -3.82 19.93 5.50
C THR A 142 -5.06 20.56 4.88
N ALA A 143 -5.10 20.60 3.54
CA ALA A 143 -6.23 21.11 2.78
C ALA A 143 -7.32 20.06 2.48
N CYS A 144 -7.02 18.77 2.69
CA CYS A 144 -7.88 17.63 2.29
C CYS A 144 -8.28 17.74 0.80
N SER A 145 -7.30 17.99 -0.06
CA SER A 145 -7.53 18.23 -1.49
C SER A 145 -6.40 17.69 -2.35
N TYR A 146 -6.68 17.52 -3.65
CA TYR A 146 -5.71 17.04 -4.63
C TYR A 146 -5.22 18.17 -5.53
N GLY A 147 -3.91 18.23 -5.77
CA GLY A 147 -3.26 19.20 -6.65
C GLY A 147 -2.03 18.62 -7.36
N PRO A 148 -1.37 19.37 -8.25
CA PRO A 148 -0.21 18.86 -8.99
C PRO A 148 1.08 18.81 -8.15
N THR A 149 1.16 19.62 -7.09
CA THR A 149 2.38 19.82 -6.30
C THR A 149 2.13 19.62 -4.81
N ARG A 150 3.20 19.26 -4.11
CA ARG A 150 3.23 19.07 -2.67
C ARG A 150 3.55 20.39 -1.96
N PRO A 151 2.68 20.91 -1.07
CA PRO A 151 2.82 22.27 -0.56
C PRO A 151 4.09 22.57 0.24
N PHE A 152 4.63 21.59 0.98
CA PHE A 152 5.73 21.86 1.91
C PHE A 152 7.13 21.91 1.27
N ASP A 153 7.30 21.31 0.08
CA ASP A 153 8.57 21.29 -0.64
C ASP A 153 8.46 21.66 -2.14
N GLY A 154 7.24 21.94 -2.62
CA GLY A 154 6.97 22.33 -4.00
C GLY A 154 7.13 21.20 -5.01
N ALA A 155 7.39 19.97 -4.58
CA ALA A 155 7.66 18.86 -5.49
C ALA A 155 6.42 18.49 -6.30
N GLN A 156 6.59 18.24 -7.60
CA GLN A 156 5.53 17.67 -8.44
C GLN A 156 5.31 16.20 -8.10
N ALA A 157 4.06 15.76 -8.10
CA ALA A 157 3.75 14.34 -7.96
C ALA A 157 4.30 13.57 -9.17
N PRO A 158 5.07 12.48 -8.99
CA PRO A 158 5.50 11.65 -10.09
C PRO A 158 4.30 11.05 -10.83
N THR A 159 4.44 10.72 -12.10
CA THR A 159 3.36 10.07 -12.87
C THR A 159 3.04 8.68 -12.33
N ILE A 160 1.77 8.26 -12.43
CA ILE A 160 1.37 6.89 -12.10
C ILE A 160 1.97 5.93 -13.15
N PRO A 161 2.76 4.94 -12.75
CA PRO A 161 3.28 3.92 -13.67
C PRO A 161 2.15 3.20 -14.40
N ASP A 162 2.30 2.97 -15.70
CA ASP A 162 1.25 2.32 -16.50
C ASP A 162 0.97 0.89 -16.02
N ALA A 163 1.97 0.19 -15.49
CA ALA A 163 1.79 -1.10 -14.82
C ALA A 163 0.75 -1.04 -13.68
N PHE A 164 0.72 0.04 -12.90
CA PHE A 164 -0.22 0.17 -11.78
C PHE A 164 -1.63 0.42 -12.30
N LYS A 165 -1.77 1.24 -13.37
CA LYS A 165 -3.05 1.47 -14.02
C LYS A 165 -3.61 0.19 -14.61
N MET A 166 -2.78 -0.60 -15.30
CA MET A 166 -3.19 -1.87 -15.89
C MET A 166 -3.68 -2.87 -14.83
N ILE A 167 -2.96 -3.01 -13.71
CA ILE A 167 -3.39 -3.90 -12.62
C ILE A 167 -4.74 -3.44 -12.05
N ALA A 168 -4.88 -2.13 -11.76
CA ALA A 168 -6.12 -1.57 -11.24
C ALA A 168 -7.30 -1.75 -12.21
N GLN A 169 -7.09 -1.50 -13.51
CA GLN A 169 -8.11 -1.69 -14.54
C GLN A 169 -8.51 -3.17 -14.69
N THR A 170 -7.53 -4.08 -14.67
CA THR A 170 -7.80 -5.53 -14.75
C THR A 170 -8.58 -6.01 -13.53
N ALA A 171 -8.24 -5.53 -12.33
CA ALA A 171 -8.98 -5.82 -11.11
C ALA A 171 -10.43 -5.27 -11.18
N ASN A 172 -10.60 -4.04 -11.64
CA ASN A 172 -11.92 -3.42 -11.84
C ASN A 172 -12.79 -4.23 -12.81
N SER A 173 -12.23 -4.64 -13.96
CA SER A 173 -12.93 -5.50 -14.92
C SER A 173 -13.25 -6.88 -14.33
N THR A 174 -12.37 -7.44 -13.50
CA THR A 174 -12.58 -8.75 -12.86
C THR A 174 -13.72 -8.70 -11.83
N ALA A 175 -13.79 -7.63 -11.03
CA ALA A 175 -14.88 -7.46 -10.08
C ALA A 175 -16.23 -7.26 -10.78
N SER A 176 -16.24 -6.69 -11.99
CA SER A 176 -17.40 -6.55 -12.89
C SER A 176 -18.61 -5.75 -12.37
N GLU A 177 -18.60 -5.29 -11.11
CA GLU A 177 -19.72 -4.58 -10.47
C GLU A 177 -19.53 -3.05 -10.39
N PHE A 178 -18.41 -2.53 -10.90
CA PHE A 178 -18.05 -1.11 -10.77
C PHE A 178 -17.95 -0.41 -12.14
N PRO A 179 -18.20 0.91 -12.19
CA PRO A 179 -17.85 1.69 -13.37
C PRO A 179 -16.37 1.54 -13.73
N GLN A 180 -16.08 1.58 -15.02
CA GLN A 180 -14.71 1.56 -15.52
C GLN A 180 -13.93 2.77 -14.99
N ILE A 181 -12.72 2.52 -14.49
CA ILE A 181 -11.86 3.54 -13.88
C ILE A 181 -10.58 3.76 -14.69
N ASN A 182 -10.18 5.02 -14.82
CA ASN A 182 -8.86 5.41 -15.29
C ASN A 182 -8.19 6.26 -14.20
N PRO A 183 -7.38 5.66 -13.31
CA PRO A 183 -6.89 6.34 -12.12
C PRO A 183 -5.91 7.46 -12.50
N ASP A 184 -6.19 8.66 -11.99
CA ASP A 184 -5.34 9.85 -12.07
C ASP A 184 -4.69 10.19 -10.71
N ILE A 185 -5.03 9.44 -9.67
CA ILE A 185 -4.48 9.49 -8.32
C ILE A 185 -4.07 8.08 -7.90
N CYS A 186 -2.85 7.94 -7.36
CA CYS A 186 -2.42 6.75 -6.66
C CYS A 186 -1.63 7.15 -5.41
N ILE A 187 -2.09 6.75 -4.24
CA ILE A 187 -1.41 7.00 -2.97
C ILE A 187 -0.73 5.71 -2.53
N VAL A 188 0.60 5.74 -2.42
CA VAL A 188 1.38 4.62 -1.92
C VAL A 188 1.66 4.85 -0.44
N ASN A 189 1.09 4.00 0.40
CA ASN A 189 1.32 4.00 1.84
C ASN A 189 2.31 2.91 2.21
N TYR A 190 3.36 3.28 2.93
CA TYR A 190 4.33 2.38 3.52
C TYR A 190 4.14 2.33 5.04
N TYR A 191 3.79 1.15 5.54
CA TYR A 191 3.63 0.88 6.95
C TYR A 191 4.86 0.13 7.46
N THR A 192 5.36 0.55 8.62
CA THR A 192 6.30 -0.26 9.41
C THR A 192 5.50 -1.17 10.35
N ASN A 193 6.17 -2.03 11.09
CA ASN A 193 5.56 -2.93 12.08
C ASN A 193 4.68 -2.23 13.16
N PHE A 194 4.86 -0.92 13.35
CA PHE A 194 4.07 -0.11 14.30
C PHE A 194 3.07 0.81 13.58
N GLY A 195 3.00 0.71 12.26
CA GLY A 195 2.23 1.58 11.41
C GLY A 195 0.74 1.31 11.52
N LYS A 196 -0.04 2.39 11.61
CA LYS A 196 -1.49 2.34 11.75
C LYS A 196 -2.11 3.55 11.08
N LEU A 197 -3.27 3.37 10.46
CA LEU A 197 -4.09 4.45 9.95
C LEU A 197 -5.48 4.38 10.58
N GLY A 198 -5.88 5.47 11.25
CA GLY A 198 -7.17 5.62 11.93
C GLY A 198 -8.37 5.45 11.00
N HIS A 199 -9.56 5.21 11.57
CA HIS A 199 -10.81 5.20 10.80
C HIS A 199 -10.96 6.51 10.05
N HIS A 200 -11.06 6.41 8.73
CA HIS A 200 -11.26 7.55 7.83
C HIS A 200 -12.15 7.13 6.66
N GLN A 201 -12.77 8.12 6.02
CA GLN A 201 -13.48 7.94 4.76
C GLN A 201 -12.67 8.66 3.67
N ASP A 202 -12.49 8.00 2.52
CA ASP A 202 -11.91 8.63 1.34
C ASP A 202 -12.99 9.46 0.62
N LYS A 203 -13.13 10.72 1.06
CA LYS A 203 -14.17 11.65 0.59
C LYS A 203 -13.63 12.85 -0.19
N ASP A 204 -12.31 12.93 -0.37
CA ASP A 204 -11.65 14.08 -0.97
C ASP A 204 -11.65 14.01 -2.52
N LYS A 205 -12.37 13.04 -3.10
CA LYS A 205 -12.58 12.90 -4.55
C LYS A 205 -13.54 13.98 -5.06
N SER A 206 -13.55 14.21 -6.37
CA SER A 206 -14.49 15.15 -6.98
C SER A 206 -15.94 14.70 -6.75
N GLU A 207 -16.85 15.66 -6.61
CA GLU A 207 -18.30 15.41 -6.50
C GLU A 207 -18.81 14.50 -7.63
N SER A 208 -18.33 14.75 -8.86
CA SER A 208 -18.65 13.93 -10.02
C SER A 208 -18.18 12.47 -9.91
N SER A 209 -17.07 12.21 -9.21
CA SER A 209 -16.55 10.86 -8.97
C SER A 209 -17.38 10.14 -7.91
N LEU A 210 -17.79 10.86 -6.87
CA LEU A 210 -18.67 10.36 -5.80
C LEU A 210 -20.05 9.99 -6.36
N ILE A 211 -20.68 10.90 -7.12
CA ILE A 211 -21.99 10.68 -7.75
C ILE A 211 -21.96 9.48 -8.72
N LYS A 212 -20.86 9.31 -9.47
CA LYS A 212 -20.69 8.18 -10.38
C LYS A 212 -20.42 6.85 -9.67
N GLY A 213 -20.12 6.87 -8.36
CA GLY A 213 -19.72 5.67 -7.63
C GLY A 213 -18.40 5.09 -8.13
N LEU A 214 -17.43 5.92 -8.52
CA LEU A 214 -16.12 5.42 -8.94
C LEU A 214 -15.42 4.70 -7.77
N PRO A 215 -14.90 3.48 -7.97
CA PRO A 215 -14.30 2.73 -6.87
C PRO A 215 -13.01 3.40 -6.37
N PHE A 216 -12.59 3.06 -5.16
CA PHE A 216 -11.18 3.08 -4.80
C PHE A 216 -10.66 1.64 -4.91
N ILE A 217 -9.43 1.48 -5.40
CA ILE A 217 -8.80 0.17 -5.55
C ILE A 217 -7.58 0.19 -4.64
N SER A 218 -7.58 -0.68 -3.64
CA SER A 218 -6.46 -0.85 -2.73
C SER A 218 -5.64 -2.06 -3.17
N ILE A 219 -4.32 -1.98 -3.15
CA ILE A 219 -3.46 -3.12 -3.46
C ILE A 219 -2.56 -3.34 -2.26
N SER A 220 -2.60 -4.54 -1.69
CA SER A 220 -1.79 -4.92 -0.54
C SER A 220 -0.58 -5.75 -0.97
N ILE A 221 0.62 -5.30 -0.58
CA ILE A 221 1.88 -6.01 -0.82
C ILE A 221 2.68 -5.91 0.45
N GLY A 222 3.14 -7.03 1.00
CA GLY A 222 3.86 -7.00 2.26
C GLY A 222 3.28 -7.92 3.32
N ASP A 223 3.60 -7.58 4.57
CA ASP A 223 3.02 -8.21 5.74
C ASP A 223 1.50 -8.02 5.77
N THR A 224 0.80 -9.05 6.26
CA THR A 224 -0.66 -9.03 6.43
C THR A 224 -1.09 -7.86 7.31
N ALA A 225 -2.13 -7.14 6.86
CA ALA A 225 -2.75 -6.06 7.60
C ALA A 225 -4.18 -6.44 8.00
N GLU A 226 -4.55 -6.13 9.24
CA GLU A 226 -5.94 -6.13 9.70
C GLU A 226 -6.60 -4.86 9.14
N PHE A 227 -7.55 -5.05 8.23
CA PHE A 227 -8.37 -4.02 7.65
C PHE A 227 -9.75 -4.00 8.32
N LEU A 228 -10.17 -2.83 8.75
CA LEU A 228 -11.47 -2.60 9.38
C LEU A 228 -12.32 -1.73 8.47
N PHE A 229 -13.58 -2.14 8.27
CA PHE A 229 -14.57 -1.38 7.53
C PHE A 229 -15.94 -1.37 8.23
N GLY A 230 -16.68 -0.28 8.08
CA GLY A 230 -18.01 -0.10 8.63
C GLY A 230 -18.65 1.22 8.20
N ASP A 231 -19.91 1.42 8.56
CA ASP A 231 -20.69 2.61 8.18
C ASP A 231 -20.54 3.76 9.20
N THR A 232 -19.96 3.49 10.36
CA THR A 232 -19.74 4.46 11.42
C THR A 232 -18.27 4.52 11.82
N ARG A 233 -17.87 5.63 12.45
CA ARG A 233 -16.55 5.78 13.06
C ARG A 233 -16.48 5.11 14.44
N ASP A 234 -16.95 3.87 14.51
CA ASP A 234 -16.94 3.03 15.70
C ASP A 234 -16.16 1.73 15.41
N LYS A 235 -15.07 1.54 16.15
CA LYS A 235 -14.18 0.38 15.96
C LYS A 235 -14.84 -0.92 16.42
N ASP A 236 -15.72 -0.85 17.42
CA ASP A 236 -16.34 -2.03 18.00
C ASP A 236 -17.47 -2.58 17.11
N GLN A 237 -17.99 -1.73 16.22
CA GLN A 237 -18.98 -2.11 15.19
C GLN A 237 -18.34 -2.43 13.83
N ALA A 238 -17.02 -2.27 13.69
CA ALA A 238 -16.34 -2.49 12.42
C ALA A 238 -16.17 -3.99 12.11
N THR A 239 -16.39 -4.36 10.85
CA THR A 239 -16.02 -5.68 10.33
C THR A 239 -14.52 -5.71 10.11
N LYS A 240 -13.89 -6.84 10.45
CA LYS A 240 -12.44 -7.06 10.35
C LYS A 240 -12.13 -8.11 9.29
N ILE A 241 -11.14 -7.83 8.46
CA ILE A 241 -10.63 -8.76 7.46
C ILE A 241 -9.12 -8.62 7.34
N ASN A 242 -8.43 -9.73 7.05
CA ASN A 242 -7.00 -9.73 6.82
C ASN A 242 -6.72 -9.53 5.32
N PHE A 243 -5.99 -8.48 5.01
CA PHE A 243 -5.40 -8.26 3.68
C PHE A 243 -3.98 -8.82 3.68
N GLU A 244 -3.74 -9.76 2.79
CA GLU A 244 -2.47 -10.44 2.59
C GLU A 244 -1.76 -9.90 1.35
N SER A 245 -0.50 -10.31 1.17
CA SER A 245 0.28 -9.89 0.01
C SER A 245 -0.36 -10.38 -1.29
N GLY A 246 -0.63 -9.46 -2.20
CA GLY A 246 -1.26 -9.71 -3.49
C GLY A 246 -2.78 -9.47 -3.51
N ASP A 247 -3.41 -9.20 -2.37
CA ASP A 247 -4.83 -8.90 -2.31
C ASP A 247 -5.16 -7.52 -2.91
N ILE A 248 -6.34 -7.44 -3.55
CA ILE A 248 -6.98 -6.21 -4.02
C ILE A 248 -8.37 -6.07 -3.40
#